data_AF-A0A7L3PFC2-F1
#
_entry.id   AF-A0A7L3PFC2-F1
#
_cell.length_a   1.000
_cell.length_b   1.000
_cell.length_c   1.000
_cell.angle_alpha   90.00
_cell.angle_beta   90.00
_cell.angle_gamma   90.00
#
_symmetry.space_group_name_H-M   'P 1'
#
loop_
_entity.id
_entity.type
_entity.pdbx_description
1 polymer ?
#
loop_
_entity_poly.entity_id
_entity_poly.type
_entity_poly.pdbx_seq_one_letter_code
_entity_poly.pdbx_strand_id
1 'polypeptide(L)'
;LQPPEKPLQDEEWNRLRENFQLPEIFEEVMLNSMIRCNSHIDVAKSLLTHMAKQNGDIAYNMLVKYLTLCVQQGQVSEIRDVYDIMKVRFKILEIGAYNLLIKGLSNSDQWRMALTILEEAKKIMIPSRTSYESCIKAASRHQDVKLAFELYNEMLAKNIVPTLDVLQYFFDFSMGMKGAELQKELFGILLYLRENQIYPHKTFMQSIKLWFESIPGGNWRGQLTNIKDSGQCPVCNHQLEDSNLTEEEYNNLSERIIRDVIHGTDTFRKTSPQEFKAFQTFVESRLPFDIVIDGLNVSHIKPRKMQCENLFEAINCLAKENVRLLVLGRKHMLINSSNWKREIMKEMQNKADFFFADNISEDDAFLLYATLRSGKHCKFVTRDFLRDHKACLSDSLTRHLFRKWQRGHQISKNDGFFSVFSQQPAFRYDCVVQTTGDTWHIPYKDVFEEKYSYRVPRKWLCVQQKR
;
A
#
# COMPACT_ATOMS: atom_id res chain seq x y z
N LEU A 1 -11.27 33.72 -11.43
CA LEU A 1 -10.77 34.39 -12.65
C LEU A 1 -11.02 33.46 -13.83
N GLN A 2 -11.70 33.93 -14.88
CA GLN A 2 -11.91 33.16 -16.10
C GLN A 2 -10.72 33.44 -17.05
N PRO A 3 -10.06 32.40 -17.59
CA PRO A 3 -9.00 32.60 -18.56
C PRO A 3 -9.52 33.22 -19.86
N PRO A 4 -8.70 34.02 -20.57
CA PRO A 4 -9.04 34.50 -21.90
C PRO A 4 -9.26 33.34 -22.88
N GLU A 5 -10.16 33.53 -23.85
CA GLU A 5 -10.43 32.54 -24.89
C GLU A 5 -9.37 32.53 -26.01
N LYS A 6 -8.63 33.63 -26.14
CA LYS A 6 -7.60 33.84 -27.17
C LYS A 6 -6.31 34.41 -26.55
N PRO A 7 -5.15 34.22 -27.21
CA PRO A 7 -3.90 34.88 -26.82
C PRO A 7 -4.08 36.41 -26.76
N LEU A 8 -3.47 37.03 -25.76
CA LEU A 8 -3.56 38.48 -25.54
C LEU A 8 -2.23 39.18 -25.78
N GLN A 9 -2.28 40.45 -26.16
CA GLN A 9 -1.13 41.34 -26.26
C GLN A 9 -0.70 41.88 -24.88
N ASP A 10 0.48 42.50 -24.81
CA ASP A 10 1.07 42.98 -23.56
C ASP A 10 0.17 44.02 -22.87
N GLU A 11 -0.45 44.94 -23.61
CA GLU A 11 -1.36 45.95 -23.05
C GLU A 11 -2.63 45.32 -22.47
N GLU A 12 -3.13 44.24 -23.06
CA GLU A 12 -4.30 43.52 -22.58
C GLU A 12 -3.99 42.74 -21.30
N TRP A 13 -2.81 42.13 -21.21
CA TRP A 13 -2.34 41.47 -19.98
C TRP A 13 -2.15 42.47 -18.84
N ASN A 14 -1.54 43.62 -19.11
CA ASN A 14 -1.37 44.70 -18.11
C ASN A 14 -2.74 45.16 -17.57
N ARG A 15 -3.72 45.40 -18.46
CA ARG A 15 -5.08 45.79 -18.04
C ARG A 15 -5.74 44.73 -17.17
N LEU A 16 -5.62 43.44 -17.49
CA LEU A 16 -6.20 42.38 -16.67
C LEU A 16 -5.53 42.29 -15.29
N ARG A 17 -4.22 42.50 -15.25
CA ARG A 17 -3.44 42.49 -14.02
C ARG A 17 -3.79 43.68 -13.11
N GLU A 18 -3.87 44.89 -13.66
CA GLU A 18 -4.23 46.10 -12.91
C GLU A 18 -5.65 46.04 -12.33
N ASN A 19 -6.58 45.41 -13.05
CA ASN A 19 -7.96 45.23 -12.59
C ASN A 19 -8.13 44.07 -11.59
N PHE A 20 -7.06 43.31 -11.31
CA PHE A 20 -7.10 42.20 -10.38
C PHE A 20 -6.79 42.67 -8.95
N GLN A 21 -7.54 42.17 -7.96
CA GLN A 21 -7.46 42.65 -6.57
C GLN A 21 -6.07 42.50 -5.92
N LEU A 22 -5.26 41.53 -6.37
CA LEU A 22 -3.91 41.26 -5.87
C LEU A 22 -2.92 41.06 -7.04
N PRO A 23 -2.42 42.15 -7.66
CA PRO A 23 -1.59 42.09 -8.86
C PRO A 23 -0.28 41.28 -8.72
N GLU A 24 0.16 41.01 -7.50
CA GLU A 24 1.39 40.27 -7.18
C GLU A 24 1.25 38.75 -7.39
N ILE A 25 0.02 38.23 -7.33
CA ILE A 25 -0.28 36.80 -7.51
C ILE A 25 -1.08 36.54 -8.78
N PHE A 26 -1.29 37.56 -9.62
CA PHE A 26 -2.17 37.51 -10.78
C PHE A 26 -1.78 36.40 -11.75
N GLU A 27 -0.52 36.34 -12.15
CA GLU A 27 -0.04 35.41 -13.16
C GLU A 27 -0.17 33.97 -12.68
N GLU A 28 0.14 33.71 -11.41
CA GLU A 28 -0.06 32.40 -10.80
C GLU A 28 -1.54 31.99 -10.77
N VAL A 29 -2.44 32.88 -10.32
CA VAL A 29 -3.88 32.62 -10.29
C VAL A 29 -4.44 32.39 -11.69
N MET A 30 -3.96 33.17 -12.66
CA MET A 30 -4.37 33.06 -14.06
C MET A 30 -3.93 31.72 -14.66
N LEU A 31 -2.66 31.33 -14.49
CA LEU A 31 -2.15 30.06 -15.02
C LEU A 31 -2.79 28.84 -14.32
N ASN A 32 -3.04 28.92 -13.02
CA ASN A 32 -3.84 27.90 -12.30
C ASN A 32 -5.27 27.79 -12.88
N SER A 33 -5.87 28.94 -13.24
CA SER A 33 -7.18 28.96 -13.87
C SER A 33 -7.15 28.35 -15.28
N MET A 34 -6.09 28.61 -16.06
CA MET A 34 -5.87 28.00 -17.37
C MET A 34 -5.72 26.47 -17.28
N ILE A 35 -4.97 25.96 -16.30
CA ILE A 35 -4.84 24.52 -16.03
C ILE A 35 -6.20 23.91 -15.70
N ARG A 36 -6.95 24.54 -14.79
CA ARG A 36 -8.28 24.04 -14.38
C ARG A 36 -9.28 24.03 -15.53
N CYS A 37 -9.23 25.03 -16.40
CA CYS A 37 -10.12 25.16 -17.56
C CYS A 37 -9.59 24.46 -18.81
N ASN A 38 -8.42 23.83 -18.75
CA ASN A 38 -7.69 23.28 -19.89
C ASN A 38 -7.62 24.26 -21.09
N SER A 39 -7.29 25.53 -20.82
CA SER A 39 -7.25 26.60 -21.81
C SER A 39 -6.21 26.35 -22.90
N HIS A 40 -6.45 26.86 -24.11
CA HIS A 40 -5.53 26.66 -25.25
C HIS A 40 -4.10 27.09 -24.91
N ILE A 41 -3.12 26.28 -25.33
CA ILE A 41 -1.71 26.46 -24.93
C ILE A 41 -1.16 27.84 -25.31
N ASP A 42 -1.61 28.40 -26.44
CA ASP A 42 -1.17 29.71 -26.92
C ASP A 42 -1.60 30.86 -26.01
N VAL A 43 -2.70 30.72 -25.26
CA VAL A 43 -3.11 31.72 -24.27
C VAL A 43 -2.08 31.74 -23.13
N ALA A 44 -1.69 30.56 -22.63
CA ALA A 44 -0.66 30.44 -21.61
C ALA A 44 0.71 30.92 -22.12
N LYS A 45 1.08 30.62 -23.37
CA LYS A 45 2.30 31.15 -24.00
C LYS A 45 2.31 32.66 -24.08
N SER A 46 1.18 33.30 -24.43
CA SER A 46 1.09 34.75 -24.49
C SER A 46 1.34 35.39 -23.12
N LEU A 47 0.80 34.79 -22.05
CA LEU A 47 1.06 35.22 -20.68
C LEU A 47 2.54 35.05 -20.31
N LEU A 48 3.14 33.91 -20.62
CA LEU A 48 4.57 33.67 -20.35
C LEU A 48 5.49 34.61 -21.12
N THR A 49 5.15 34.91 -22.37
CA THR A 49 5.90 35.86 -23.21
C THR A 49 5.84 37.27 -22.61
N HIS A 50 4.66 37.69 -22.17
CA HIS A 50 4.47 38.94 -21.46
C HIS A 50 5.33 39.02 -20.19
N MET A 51 5.30 37.96 -19.36
CA MET A 51 6.12 37.86 -18.15
C MET A 51 7.63 37.93 -18.44
N ALA A 52 8.08 37.22 -19.49
CA ALA A 52 9.48 37.22 -19.89
C ALA A 52 9.95 38.62 -20.34
N LYS A 53 9.10 39.37 -21.06
CA LYS A 53 9.40 40.76 -21.45
C LYS A 53 9.48 41.69 -20.24
N GLN A 54 8.57 41.54 -19.28
CA GLN A 54 8.51 42.41 -18.11
C GLN A 54 9.64 42.15 -17.11
N ASN A 55 9.90 40.88 -16.82
CA ASN A 55 10.81 40.46 -15.74
C ASN A 55 12.19 40.04 -16.25
N GLY A 56 12.38 40.02 -17.58
CA GLY A 56 13.57 39.47 -18.24
C GLY A 56 13.65 37.94 -18.24
N ASP A 57 12.80 37.27 -17.45
CA ASP A 57 12.81 35.82 -17.30
C ASP A 57 11.48 35.26 -16.76
N ILE A 58 11.27 33.93 -16.88
CA ILE A 58 10.11 33.21 -16.37
C ILE A 58 10.50 32.43 -15.12
N ALA A 59 9.81 32.67 -13.99
CA ALA A 59 10.07 31.96 -12.74
C ALA A 59 9.82 30.43 -12.85
N TYR A 60 10.57 29.64 -12.08
CA TYR A 60 10.49 28.17 -12.11
C TYR A 60 9.08 27.62 -11.89
N ASN A 61 8.35 28.14 -10.90
CA ASN A 61 6.99 27.73 -10.58
C ASN A 61 6.02 27.96 -11.75
N MET A 62 6.24 29.00 -12.57
CA MET A 62 5.44 29.30 -13.74
C MET A 62 5.72 28.30 -14.88
N LEU A 63 6.98 27.91 -15.07
CA LEU A 63 7.34 26.85 -16.02
C LEU A 63 6.72 25.50 -15.63
N VAL A 64 6.71 25.14 -14.35
CA VAL A 64 6.07 23.89 -13.88
C VAL A 64 4.55 23.90 -14.13
N LYS A 65 3.89 25.03 -13.88
CA LYS A 65 2.45 25.20 -14.17
C LYS A 65 2.17 25.12 -15.68
N TYR A 66 2.99 25.76 -16.50
CA TYR A 66 2.87 25.68 -17.95
C TYR A 66 3.11 24.26 -18.46
N LEU A 67 4.16 23.59 -17.97
CA LEU A 67 4.44 22.18 -18.25
C LEU A 67 3.24 21.29 -17.88
N THR A 68 2.57 21.55 -16.76
CA THR A 68 1.35 20.82 -16.37
C THR A 68 0.27 20.91 -17.44
N LEU A 69 0.04 22.11 -18.00
CA LEU A 69 -0.91 22.32 -19.10
C LEU A 69 -0.44 21.62 -20.38
N CYS A 70 0.85 21.70 -20.73
CA CYS A 70 1.41 20.99 -21.89
C CYS A 70 1.19 19.47 -21.79
N VAL A 71 1.44 18.90 -20.61
CA VAL A 71 1.23 17.46 -20.34
C VAL A 71 -0.24 17.07 -20.43
N GLN A 72 -1.16 17.90 -19.90
CA GLN A 72 -2.60 17.67 -20.00
C GLN A 72 -3.11 17.65 -21.45
N GLN A 73 -2.51 18.48 -22.31
CA GLN A 73 -2.90 18.60 -23.71
C GLN A 73 -2.07 17.72 -24.66
N GLY A 74 -1.08 16.99 -24.16
CA GLY A 74 -0.19 16.16 -24.99
C GLY A 74 0.71 16.97 -25.93
N GLN A 75 1.06 18.22 -25.56
CA GLN A 75 1.90 19.10 -26.37
C GLN A 75 3.38 18.73 -26.23
N VAL A 76 3.81 17.68 -26.95
CA VAL A 76 5.15 17.08 -26.82
C VAL A 76 6.29 18.05 -27.16
N SER A 77 6.11 18.89 -28.19
CA SER A 77 7.10 19.92 -28.55
C SER A 77 7.33 20.89 -27.40
N GLU A 78 6.26 21.39 -26.80
CA GLU A 78 6.33 22.32 -25.68
C GLU A 78 6.94 21.69 -24.44
N ILE A 79 6.65 20.42 -24.17
CA ILE A 79 7.25 19.68 -23.04
C ILE A 79 8.77 19.62 -23.19
N ARG A 80 9.28 19.36 -24.40
CA ARG A 80 10.71 19.35 -24.68
C ARG A 80 11.31 20.75 -24.53
N ASP A 81 10.68 21.76 -25.12
CA ASP A 81 11.21 23.12 -25.10
C ASP A 81 11.27 23.64 -23.65
N VAL A 82 10.27 23.34 -22.82
CA VAL A 82 10.28 23.64 -21.38
C VAL A 82 11.37 22.86 -20.65
N TYR A 83 11.58 21.58 -20.96
CA TYR A 83 12.67 20.79 -20.38
C TYR A 83 14.04 21.39 -20.68
N ASP A 84 14.28 21.80 -21.93
CA ASP A 84 15.55 22.41 -22.35
C ASP A 84 15.77 23.75 -21.62
N ILE A 85 14.74 24.60 -21.52
CA ILE A 85 14.79 25.84 -20.74
C ILE A 85 15.12 25.54 -19.26
N MET A 86 14.43 24.56 -18.66
CA MET A 86 14.62 24.22 -17.26
C MET A 86 16.02 23.64 -16.99
N LYS A 87 16.55 22.81 -17.89
CA LYS A 87 17.87 22.20 -17.77
C LYS A 87 19.01 23.21 -17.87
N VAL A 88 18.87 24.21 -18.74
CA VAL A 88 19.86 25.29 -18.89
C VAL A 88 19.86 26.21 -17.69
N ARG A 89 18.67 26.52 -17.15
CA ARG A 89 18.50 27.56 -16.11
C ARG A 89 18.59 27.03 -14.68
N PHE A 90 18.22 25.77 -14.43
CA PHE A 90 18.16 25.19 -13.09
C PHE A 90 19.02 23.94 -13.00
N LYS A 91 19.92 23.91 -12.01
CA LYS A 91 20.85 22.79 -11.80
C LYS A 91 20.16 21.49 -11.38
N ILE A 92 19.07 21.59 -10.62
CA ILE A 92 18.33 20.46 -10.07
C ILE A 92 16.84 20.80 -10.19
N LEU A 93 16.06 19.86 -10.72
CA LEU A 93 14.59 19.95 -10.74
C LEU A 93 14.03 19.18 -9.55
N GLU A 94 12.87 19.60 -9.07
CA GLU A 94 12.18 18.85 -8.01
C GLU A 94 11.52 17.57 -8.57
N ILE A 95 11.20 16.62 -7.68
CA ILE A 95 10.57 15.34 -8.03
C ILE A 95 9.30 15.52 -8.87
N GLY A 96 8.50 16.56 -8.56
CA GLY A 96 7.26 16.88 -9.28
C GLY A 96 7.49 17.24 -10.75
N ALA A 97 8.52 18.05 -11.04
CA ALA A 97 8.85 18.45 -12.40
C ALA A 97 9.36 17.26 -13.23
N TYR A 98 10.28 16.45 -12.67
CA TYR A 98 10.71 15.21 -13.32
C TYR A 98 9.55 14.27 -13.62
N ASN A 99 8.63 14.09 -12.66
CA ASN A 99 7.45 13.25 -12.84
C ASN A 99 6.56 13.75 -13.99
N LEU A 100 6.31 15.06 -14.09
CA LEU A 100 5.54 15.66 -15.19
C LEU A 100 6.20 15.46 -16.55
N LEU A 101 7.51 15.73 -16.64
CA LEU A 101 8.30 15.55 -17.86
C LEU A 101 8.25 14.10 -18.35
N ILE A 102 8.57 13.16 -17.46
CA ILE A 102 8.57 11.72 -17.77
C ILE A 102 7.17 11.28 -18.19
N LYS A 103 6.13 11.66 -17.44
CA LYS A 103 4.74 11.32 -17.76
C LYS A 103 4.31 11.86 -19.12
N GLY A 104 4.63 13.11 -19.43
CA GLY A 104 4.30 13.74 -20.70
C GLY A 104 4.96 13.04 -21.89
N LEU A 105 6.27 12.82 -21.81
CA LEU A 105 7.07 12.25 -22.89
C LEU A 105 6.83 10.75 -23.09
N SER A 106 6.59 10.00 -22.01
CA SER A 106 6.33 8.55 -22.05
C SER A 106 5.07 8.16 -22.83
N ASN A 107 4.12 9.09 -22.99
CA ASN A 107 2.89 8.87 -23.77
C ASN A 107 3.02 9.31 -25.23
N SER A 108 4.25 9.53 -25.71
CA SER A 108 4.55 10.00 -27.07
C SER A 108 5.67 9.19 -27.71
N ASP A 109 5.94 9.44 -28.99
CA ASP A 109 7.08 8.86 -29.70
C ASP A 109 8.44 9.27 -29.10
N GLN A 110 8.48 10.29 -28.23
CA GLN A 110 9.67 10.73 -27.50
C GLN A 110 9.90 9.95 -26.20
N TRP A 111 9.29 8.78 -26.02
CA TRP A 111 9.43 7.98 -24.80
C TRP A 111 10.89 7.64 -24.42
N ARG A 112 11.81 7.53 -25.40
CA ARG A 112 13.24 7.35 -25.13
C ARG A 112 13.84 8.53 -24.38
N MET A 113 13.35 9.75 -24.63
CA MET A 113 13.76 10.93 -23.86
C MET A 113 13.24 10.86 -22.42
N ALA A 114 12.03 10.31 -22.21
CA ALA A 114 11.52 10.04 -20.87
C ALA A 114 12.43 9.09 -20.08
N LEU A 115 12.98 8.05 -20.72
CA LEU A 115 13.97 7.16 -20.12
C LEU A 115 15.26 7.89 -19.75
N THR A 116 15.79 8.71 -20.66
CA THR A 116 16.99 9.53 -20.38
C THR A 116 16.77 10.42 -19.15
N ILE A 117 15.61 11.05 -19.06
CA ILE A 117 15.25 11.90 -17.92
C ILE A 117 15.09 11.08 -16.63
N LEU A 118 14.55 9.86 -16.72
CA LEU A 118 14.50 8.94 -15.58
C LEU A 118 15.92 8.58 -15.10
N GLU A 119 16.85 8.27 -16.00
CA GLU A 119 18.26 8.00 -15.66
C GLU A 119 18.97 9.22 -15.06
N GLU A 120 18.68 10.42 -15.53
CA GLU A 120 19.18 11.66 -14.91
C GLU A 120 18.64 11.84 -13.49
N ALA A 121 17.34 11.61 -13.28
CA ALA A 121 16.73 11.70 -11.95
C ALA A 121 17.33 10.67 -10.97
N LYS A 122 17.61 9.44 -11.42
CA LYS A 122 18.24 8.39 -10.60
C LYS A 122 19.62 8.78 -10.04
N LYS A 123 20.34 9.68 -10.70
CA LYS A 123 21.67 10.14 -10.25
C LYS A 123 21.62 11.08 -9.05
N ILE A 124 20.47 11.73 -8.82
CA ILE A 124 20.33 12.79 -7.82
C ILE A 124 19.23 12.52 -6.80
N MET A 125 18.30 11.61 -7.09
CA MET A 125 17.16 11.28 -6.22
C MET A 125 16.61 9.88 -6.50
N ILE A 126 15.69 9.42 -5.64
CA ILE A 126 14.86 8.24 -5.90
C ILE A 126 13.64 8.70 -6.73
N PRO A 127 13.50 8.26 -7.99
CA PRO A 127 12.35 8.66 -8.81
C PRO A 127 11.03 8.17 -8.21
N SER A 128 9.95 8.90 -8.50
CA SER A 128 8.62 8.53 -8.02
C SER A 128 8.12 7.23 -8.67
N ARG A 129 7.21 6.53 -7.98
CA ARG A 129 6.47 5.38 -8.55
C ARG A 129 5.89 5.70 -9.92
N THR A 130 5.24 6.86 -10.07
CA THR A 130 4.63 7.30 -11.33
C THR A 130 5.65 7.42 -12.46
N SER A 131 6.89 7.85 -12.15
CA SER A 131 7.96 7.97 -13.14
C SER A 131 8.36 6.60 -13.71
N TYR A 132 8.60 5.61 -12.84
CA TYR A 132 8.87 4.23 -13.28
C TYR A 132 7.72 3.66 -14.09
N GLU A 133 6.49 3.75 -13.57
CA GLU A 133 5.31 3.17 -14.23
C GLU A 133 5.03 3.80 -15.60
N SER A 134 5.31 5.09 -15.76
CA SER A 134 5.20 5.80 -17.04
C SER A 134 6.18 5.22 -18.07
N CYS A 135 7.45 5.03 -17.67
CA CYS A 135 8.47 4.43 -18.54
C CYS A 135 8.21 2.94 -18.84
N ILE A 136 7.74 2.16 -17.86
CA ILE A 136 7.37 0.74 -18.05
C ILE A 136 6.26 0.60 -19.10
N LYS A 137 5.20 1.42 -18.99
CA LYS A 137 4.11 1.43 -19.97
C LYS A 137 4.58 1.85 -21.35
N ALA A 138 5.46 2.84 -21.44
CA ALA A 138 6.01 3.28 -22.72
C ALA A 138 6.86 2.19 -23.38
N ALA A 139 7.80 1.59 -22.64
CA ALA A 139 8.62 0.47 -23.12
C ALA A 139 7.74 -0.67 -23.64
N SER A 140 6.71 -1.04 -22.87
CA SER A 140 5.73 -2.05 -23.28
C SER A 140 5.02 -1.69 -24.59
N ARG A 141 4.47 -0.47 -24.74
CA ARG A 141 3.81 -0.02 -25.99
C ARG A 141 4.70 -0.10 -27.22
N HIS A 142 6.00 0.17 -27.04
CA HIS A 142 7.00 0.10 -28.09
C HIS A 142 7.66 -1.28 -28.21
N GLN A 143 7.04 -2.32 -27.64
CA GLN A 143 7.46 -3.73 -27.70
C GLN A 143 8.85 -4.03 -27.11
N ASP A 144 9.38 -3.13 -26.29
CA ASP A 144 10.62 -3.34 -25.54
C ASP A 144 10.33 -4.01 -24.19
N VAL A 145 9.89 -5.27 -24.27
CA VAL A 145 9.45 -6.07 -23.13
C VAL A 145 10.55 -6.27 -22.10
N LYS A 146 11.78 -6.48 -22.59
CA LYS A 146 12.95 -6.66 -21.74
C LYS A 146 13.18 -5.44 -20.85
N LEU A 147 13.21 -4.25 -21.45
CA LEU A 147 13.37 -3.01 -20.70
C LEU A 147 12.21 -2.77 -19.72
N ALA A 148 10.97 -3.10 -20.11
CA ALA A 148 9.83 -2.96 -19.22
C ALA A 148 9.99 -3.79 -17.93
N PHE A 149 10.47 -5.04 -18.04
CA PHE A 149 10.75 -5.88 -16.87
C PHE A 149 12.02 -5.47 -16.11
N GLU A 150 13.05 -4.98 -16.78
CA GLU A 150 14.23 -4.40 -16.11
C GLU A 150 13.84 -3.23 -15.19
N LEU A 151 13.01 -2.30 -15.70
CA LEU A 151 12.50 -1.18 -14.91
C LEU A 151 11.57 -1.62 -13.78
N TYR A 152 10.74 -2.65 -14.01
CA TYR A 152 9.89 -3.24 -12.97
C TYR A 152 10.73 -3.87 -11.84
N ASN A 153 11.74 -4.66 -12.18
CA ASN A 153 12.62 -5.31 -11.21
C ASN A 153 13.46 -4.29 -10.44
N GLU A 154 13.94 -3.23 -11.11
CA GLU A 154 14.61 -2.11 -10.43
C GLU A 154 13.68 -1.40 -9.44
N MET A 155 12.42 -1.17 -9.82
CA MET A 155 11.42 -0.56 -8.96
C MET A 155 11.21 -1.38 -7.68
N LEU A 156 11.09 -2.72 -7.82
CA LEU A 156 10.99 -3.62 -6.68
C LEU A 156 12.25 -3.61 -5.80
N ALA A 157 13.44 -3.62 -6.40
CA ALA A 157 14.70 -3.56 -5.66
C ALA A 157 14.86 -2.28 -4.83
N LYS A 158 14.21 -1.18 -5.24
CA LYS A 158 14.15 0.09 -4.51
C LYS A 158 12.98 0.17 -3.52
N ASN A 159 12.28 -0.94 -3.26
CA ASN A 159 11.09 -1.02 -2.40
C ASN A 159 9.93 -0.10 -2.85
N ILE A 160 9.86 0.23 -4.14
CA ILE A 160 8.76 1.00 -4.71
C ILE A 160 7.65 0.04 -5.11
N VAL A 161 6.47 0.17 -4.49
CA VAL A 161 5.36 -0.77 -4.68
C VAL A 161 4.60 -0.45 -5.98
N PRO A 162 4.52 -1.39 -6.95
CA PRO A 162 3.75 -1.22 -8.19
C PRO A 162 2.26 -1.01 -7.93
N THR A 163 1.62 -0.18 -8.75
CA THR A 163 0.16 -0.11 -8.85
C THR A 163 -0.41 -1.36 -9.51
N LEU A 164 -1.65 -1.71 -9.17
CA LEU A 164 -2.37 -2.77 -9.88
C LEU A 164 -2.51 -2.48 -11.38
N ASP A 165 -2.53 -1.21 -11.76
CA ASP A 165 -2.64 -0.76 -13.14
C ASP A 165 -1.40 -1.10 -13.97
N VAL A 166 -0.17 -0.87 -13.46
CA VAL A 166 1.05 -1.29 -14.18
C VAL A 166 1.17 -2.82 -14.24
N LEU A 167 0.76 -3.53 -13.18
CA LEU A 167 0.77 -5.00 -13.19
C LEU A 167 -0.24 -5.54 -14.20
N GLN A 168 -1.46 -5.00 -14.25
CA GLN A 168 -2.45 -5.33 -15.27
C GLN A 168 -1.90 -5.07 -16.68
N TYR A 169 -1.21 -3.95 -16.88
CA TYR A 169 -0.65 -3.58 -18.17
C TYR A 169 0.29 -4.64 -18.76
N PHE A 170 1.10 -5.28 -17.93
CA PHE A 170 1.97 -6.39 -18.37
C PHE A 170 1.18 -7.56 -18.96
N PHE A 171 0.05 -7.93 -18.37
CA PHE A 171 -0.79 -9.03 -18.89
C PHE A 171 -1.55 -8.60 -20.15
N ASP A 172 -2.11 -7.39 -20.18
CA ASP A 172 -2.84 -6.86 -21.33
C ASP A 172 -1.96 -6.76 -22.57
N PHE A 173 -0.73 -6.24 -22.42
CA PHE A 173 0.21 -6.11 -23.54
C PHE A 173 0.78 -7.47 -23.98
N SER A 174 0.97 -8.40 -23.05
CA SER A 174 1.60 -9.71 -23.34
C SER A 174 0.66 -10.74 -23.96
N MET A 175 -0.61 -10.39 -24.23
CA MET A 175 -1.58 -11.31 -24.81
C MET A 175 -1.12 -11.83 -26.17
N GLY A 176 -1.10 -13.17 -26.33
CA GLY A 176 -0.70 -13.85 -27.57
C GLY A 176 0.80 -13.82 -27.86
N MET A 177 1.61 -13.14 -27.03
CA MET A 177 3.06 -13.12 -27.18
C MET A 177 3.67 -14.49 -26.81
N LYS A 178 4.79 -14.82 -27.44
CA LYS A 178 5.54 -16.07 -27.20
C LYS A 178 6.85 -15.77 -26.49
N GLY A 179 7.27 -16.67 -25.61
CA GLY A 179 8.58 -16.61 -24.97
C GLY A 179 8.55 -17.17 -23.56
N ALA A 180 9.42 -18.15 -23.28
CA ALA A 180 9.53 -18.75 -21.95
C ALA A 180 9.95 -17.72 -20.89
N GLU A 181 10.79 -16.75 -21.28
CA GLU A 181 11.24 -15.67 -20.40
C GLU A 181 10.08 -14.73 -20.02
N LEU A 182 9.29 -14.28 -20.99
CA LEU A 182 8.09 -13.48 -20.74
C LEU A 182 7.09 -14.21 -19.84
N GLN A 183 6.86 -15.50 -20.11
CA GLN A 183 5.96 -16.30 -19.28
C GLN A 183 6.47 -16.41 -17.83
N LYS A 184 7.77 -16.60 -17.65
CA LYS A 184 8.42 -16.64 -16.33
C LYS A 184 8.23 -15.33 -15.57
N GLU A 185 8.43 -14.19 -16.23
CA GLU A 185 8.24 -12.87 -15.62
C GLU A 185 6.78 -12.63 -15.20
N LEU A 186 5.81 -13.01 -16.03
CA LEU A 186 4.38 -12.88 -15.71
C LEU A 186 3.95 -13.81 -14.58
N PHE A 187 4.49 -15.03 -14.50
CA PHE A 187 4.35 -15.88 -13.32
C PHE A 187 5.00 -15.25 -12.09
N GLY A 188 6.15 -14.58 -12.25
CA GLY A 188 6.78 -13.76 -11.22
C GLY A 188 5.84 -12.71 -10.65
N ILE A 189 5.04 -12.03 -11.48
CA ILE A 189 4.02 -11.08 -11.00
C ILE A 189 2.94 -11.80 -10.17
N LEU A 190 2.47 -12.98 -10.58
CA LEU A 190 1.47 -13.73 -9.81
C LEU A 190 2.03 -14.17 -8.44
N LEU A 191 3.31 -14.54 -8.38
CA LEU A 191 4.01 -14.82 -7.14
C LEU A 191 4.19 -13.56 -6.31
N TYR A 192 4.50 -12.41 -6.92
CA TYR A 192 4.52 -11.13 -6.23
C TYR A 192 3.16 -10.82 -5.59
N LEU A 193 2.04 -11.09 -6.27
CA LEU A 193 0.69 -10.95 -5.70
C LEU A 193 0.48 -11.90 -4.50
N ARG A 194 0.97 -13.15 -4.58
CA ARG A 194 0.95 -14.14 -3.48
C ARG A 194 1.69 -13.62 -2.26
N GLU A 195 2.97 -13.30 -2.42
CA GLU A 195 3.88 -12.87 -1.36
C GLU A 195 3.41 -11.57 -0.71
N ASN A 196 2.80 -10.70 -1.52
CA ASN A 196 2.32 -9.41 -1.05
C ASN A 196 0.83 -9.40 -0.66
N GLN A 197 0.12 -10.54 -0.75
CA GLN A 197 -1.34 -10.69 -0.57
C GLN A 197 -2.13 -9.56 -1.23
N ILE A 198 -1.77 -9.28 -2.48
CA ILE A 198 -2.41 -8.25 -3.28
C ILE A 198 -3.52 -8.94 -4.08
N TYR A 199 -4.73 -8.42 -3.95
CA TYR A 199 -5.89 -8.93 -4.67
C TYR A 199 -6.14 -8.08 -5.91
N PRO A 200 -6.02 -8.62 -7.14
CA PRO A 200 -6.43 -7.90 -8.34
C PRO A 200 -7.91 -7.52 -8.27
N HIS A 201 -8.26 -6.43 -8.96
CA HIS A 201 -9.67 -6.13 -9.24
C HIS A 201 -10.15 -6.95 -10.44
N LYS A 202 -11.47 -7.00 -10.64
CA LYS A 202 -12.11 -7.84 -11.67
C LYS A 202 -11.53 -7.66 -13.09
N THR A 203 -11.22 -6.43 -13.50
CA THR A 203 -10.65 -6.18 -14.85
C THR A 203 -9.24 -6.73 -14.97
N PHE A 204 -8.35 -6.49 -14.00
CA PHE A 204 -7.03 -7.12 -13.96
C PHE A 204 -7.15 -8.65 -13.94
N MET A 205 -8.14 -9.18 -13.22
CA MET A 205 -8.37 -10.63 -13.20
C MET A 205 -8.76 -11.18 -14.58
N GLN A 206 -9.53 -10.42 -15.35
CA GLN A 206 -9.87 -10.78 -16.74
C GLN A 206 -8.64 -10.73 -17.65
N SER A 207 -7.76 -9.74 -17.50
CA SER A 207 -6.48 -9.67 -18.22
C SER A 207 -5.62 -10.91 -17.99
N ILE A 208 -5.46 -11.32 -16.72
CA ILE A 208 -4.72 -12.55 -16.37
C ILE A 208 -5.37 -13.78 -17.03
N LYS A 209 -6.70 -13.91 -16.94
CA LYS A 209 -7.42 -15.02 -17.59
C LYS A 209 -7.16 -15.08 -19.09
N LEU A 210 -7.33 -13.96 -19.79
CA LEU A 210 -7.17 -13.87 -21.24
C LEU A 210 -5.72 -14.14 -21.64
N TRP A 211 -4.76 -13.64 -20.88
CA TRP A 211 -3.35 -13.94 -21.10
C TRP A 211 -3.07 -15.44 -21.03
N PHE A 212 -3.48 -16.14 -19.96
CA PHE A 212 -3.31 -17.60 -19.86
C PHE A 212 -3.90 -18.33 -21.06
N GLU A 213 -5.14 -18.01 -21.44
CA GLU A 213 -5.84 -18.64 -22.56
C GLU A 213 -5.22 -18.31 -23.93
N SER A 214 -4.42 -17.25 -24.02
CA SER A 214 -3.69 -16.85 -25.22
C SER A 214 -2.33 -17.53 -25.38
N ILE A 215 -1.79 -18.21 -24.34
CA ILE A 215 -0.47 -18.85 -24.37
C ILE A 215 -0.45 -19.95 -25.45
N PRO A 216 0.34 -19.79 -26.53
CA PRO A 216 0.33 -20.75 -27.64
C PRO A 216 0.84 -22.13 -27.21
N GLY A 217 0.06 -23.17 -27.50
CA GLY A 217 0.39 -24.55 -27.10
C GLY A 217 0.19 -24.84 -25.60
N GLY A 218 -0.26 -23.85 -24.80
CA GLY A 218 -0.46 -24.01 -23.37
C GLY A 218 -1.73 -24.75 -22.98
N ASN A 219 -2.78 -24.77 -23.83
CA ASN A 219 -4.09 -25.38 -23.53
C ASN A 219 -4.72 -24.94 -22.19
N TRP A 220 -4.47 -23.71 -21.76
CA TRP A 220 -5.04 -23.17 -20.53
C TRP A 220 -6.52 -22.81 -20.70
N ARG A 221 -7.31 -23.05 -19.66
CA ARG A 221 -8.71 -22.63 -19.55
C ARG A 221 -8.95 -21.98 -18.21
N GLY A 222 -9.49 -20.76 -18.22
CA GLY A 222 -9.83 -20.03 -17.00
C GLY A 222 -11.34 -20.01 -16.74
N GLN A 223 -11.74 -20.11 -15.49
CA GLN A 223 -13.11 -19.92 -15.05
C GLN A 223 -13.16 -19.12 -13.76
N LEU A 224 -13.94 -18.03 -13.78
CA LEU A 224 -14.25 -17.27 -12.57
C LEU A 224 -15.23 -18.07 -11.72
N THR A 225 -14.96 -18.15 -10.42
CA THR A 225 -15.72 -18.97 -9.49
C THR A 225 -15.80 -18.35 -8.10
N ASN A 226 -16.62 -18.95 -7.24
CA ASN A 226 -16.71 -18.63 -5.81
C ASN A 226 -16.30 -19.84 -4.98
N ILE A 227 -15.38 -19.65 -4.05
CA ILE A 227 -14.95 -20.70 -3.13
C ILE A 227 -15.83 -20.67 -1.87
N LYS A 228 -16.35 -21.85 -1.52
CA LYS A 228 -17.15 -22.06 -0.30
C LYS A 228 -16.23 -22.27 0.90
N ASP A 229 -16.79 -22.29 2.11
CA ASP A 229 -16.02 -22.42 3.36
C ASP A 229 -15.19 -23.72 3.46
N SER A 230 -15.49 -24.73 2.63
CA SER A 230 -14.71 -25.96 2.52
C SER A 230 -13.31 -25.74 1.93
N GLY A 231 -13.09 -24.65 1.18
CA GLY A 231 -11.83 -24.43 0.46
C GLY A 231 -11.63 -25.31 -0.79
N GLN A 232 -12.63 -26.11 -1.16
CA GLN A 232 -12.57 -26.87 -2.40
C GLN A 232 -13.02 -26.01 -3.58
N CYS A 233 -12.21 -25.98 -4.64
CA CYS A 233 -12.54 -25.27 -5.87
C CYS A 233 -13.60 -26.03 -6.67
N PRO A 234 -14.76 -25.43 -6.98
CA PRO A 234 -15.85 -26.13 -7.67
C PRO A 234 -15.59 -26.31 -9.18
N VAL A 235 -14.50 -25.75 -9.71
CA VAL A 235 -14.11 -25.87 -11.13
C VAL A 235 -13.22 -27.10 -11.32
N CYS A 236 -12.18 -27.23 -10.49
CA CYS A 236 -11.15 -28.26 -10.64
C CYS A 236 -11.16 -29.33 -9.54
N ASN A 237 -12.02 -29.18 -8.52
CA ASN A 237 -12.07 -29.99 -7.30
C ASN A 237 -10.80 -29.97 -6.43
N HIS A 238 -9.81 -29.13 -6.75
CA HIS A 238 -8.61 -28.96 -5.94
C HIS A 238 -8.94 -28.37 -4.57
N GLN A 239 -8.29 -28.88 -3.52
CA GLN A 239 -8.38 -28.36 -2.17
C GLN A 239 -7.34 -27.25 -2.01
N LEU A 240 -7.80 -26.01 -1.75
CA LEU A 240 -6.90 -24.89 -1.51
C LEU A 240 -6.07 -25.09 -0.23
N GLU A 241 -4.88 -24.48 -0.21
CA GLU A 241 -3.93 -24.50 0.91
C GLU A 241 -4.60 -24.06 2.22
N ASP A 242 -4.27 -24.72 3.34
CA ASP A 242 -4.86 -24.44 4.64
C ASP A 242 -4.43 -23.06 5.19
N SER A 243 -5.39 -22.34 5.78
CA SER A 243 -5.15 -21.07 6.45
C SER A 243 -4.33 -21.18 7.74
N ASN A 244 -4.31 -22.35 8.37
CA ASN A 244 -3.65 -22.58 9.64
C ASN A 244 -2.16 -22.83 9.43
N LEU A 245 -1.35 -22.28 10.32
CA LEU A 245 0.08 -22.58 10.36
C LEU A 245 0.30 -24.02 10.83
N THR A 246 1.27 -24.72 10.27
CA THR A 246 1.80 -25.94 10.91
C THR A 246 2.57 -25.57 12.19
N GLU A 247 2.85 -26.54 13.06
CA GLU A 247 3.70 -26.29 14.23
C GLU A 247 5.09 -25.79 13.84
N GLU A 248 5.66 -26.36 12.77
CA GLU A 248 6.96 -25.96 12.24
C GLU A 248 6.93 -24.53 11.69
N GLU A 249 5.93 -24.18 10.89
CA GLU A 249 5.72 -22.83 10.37
C GLU A 249 5.57 -21.81 11.50
N TYR A 250 4.80 -22.16 12.55
CA TYR A 250 4.60 -21.32 13.71
C TYR A 250 5.88 -21.10 14.50
N ASN A 251 6.64 -22.17 14.78
CA ASN A 251 7.89 -22.08 15.54
C ASN A 251 8.93 -21.25 14.78
N ASN A 252 9.09 -21.46 13.47
CA ASN A 252 9.99 -20.68 12.63
C ASN A 252 9.60 -19.19 12.65
N LEU A 253 8.31 -18.89 12.46
CA LEU A 253 7.80 -17.53 12.52
C LEU A 253 8.06 -16.88 13.89
N SER A 254 7.76 -17.60 14.97
CA SER A 254 7.94 -17.14 16.36
C SER A 254 9.39 -16.78 16.64
N GLU A 255 10.32 -17.68 16.31
CA GLU A 255 11.76 -17.46 16.47
C GLU A 255 12.25 -16.27 15.65
N ARG A 256 11.81 -16.15 14.39
CA ARG A 256 12.21 -15.04 13.52
C ARG A 256 11.68 -13.70 14.01
N ILE A 257 10.42 -13.60 14.41
CA ILE A 257 9.86 -12.34 14.92
C ILE A 257 10.59 -11.95 16.22
N ILE A 258 10.80 -12.90 17.13
CA ILE A 258 11.52 -12.62 18.37
C ILE A 258 12.96 -12.18 18.09
N ARG A 259 13.65 -12.81 17.14
CA ARG A 259 15.01 -12.40 16.79
C ARG A 259 15.05 -11.06 16.06
N ASP A 260 14.25 -10.89 15.01
CA ASP A 260 14.40 -9.80 14.03
C ASP A 260 13.63 -8.53 14.44
N VAL A 261 12.46 -8.67 15.07
CA VAL A 261 11.64 -7.54 15.50
C VAL A 261 11.99 -7.12 16.93
N ILE A 262 12.29 -8.08 17.80
CA ILE A 262 12.51 -7.81 19.23
C ILE A 262 13.99 -7.64 19.56
N HIS A 263 14.87 -8.45 18.97
CA HIS A 263 16.32 -8.37 19.18
C HIS A 263 17.10 -7.69 18.04
N GLY A 264 16.43 -7.37 16.92
CA GLY A 264 17.03 -6.78 15.73
C GLY A 264 17.60 -5.37 15.92
N THR A 265 18.35 -4.92 14.90
CA THR A 265 19.10 -3.66 14.91
C THR A 265 18.20 -2.44 15.17
N ASP A 266 18.71 -1.53 16.00
CA ASP A 266 18.23 -0.26 16.60
C ASP A 266 17.11 0.60 15.96
N THR A 267 16.49 0.21 14.86
CA THR A 267 15.57 1.06 14.08
C THR A 267 14.29 1.48 14.82
N PHE A 268 13.93 0.83 15.95
CA PHE A 268 12.68 1.13 16.69
C PHE A 268 12.77 1.06 18.22
N ARG A 269 13.95 1.17 18.84
CA ARG A 269 14.05 1.15 20.32
C ARG A 269 13.61 2.47 20.97
N LYS A 270 12.31 2.75 20.97
CA LYS A 270 11.69 3.70 21.93
C LYS A 270 11.41 3.06 23.29
N THR A 271 11.46 1.73 23.36
CA THR A 271 11.31 0.94 24.59
C THR A 271 12.68 0.69 25.22
N SER A 272 12.81 0.93 26.53
CA SER A 272 14.09 0.67 27.21
C SER A 272 14.35 -0.85 27.33
N PRO A 273 15.60 -1.32 27.18
CA PRO A 273 15.93 -2.74 27.36
C PRO A 273 15.53 -3.29 28.74
N GLN A 274 15.55 -2.44 29.77
CA GLN A 274 15.14 -2.80 31.13
C GLN A 274 13.64 -3.03 31.23
N GLU A 275 12.83 -2.14 30.66
CA GLU A 275 11.37 -2.31 30.59
C GLU A 275 11.01 -3.58 29.83
N PHE A 276 11.64 -3.82 28.68
CA PHE A 276 11.38 -5.01 27.91
C PHE A 276 11.76 -6.29 28.69
N LYS A 277 12.90 -6.31 29.39
CA LYS A 277 13.29 -7.44 30.24
C LYS A 277 12.31 -7.67 31.40
N ALA A 278 11.79 -6.60 32.00
CA ALA A 278 10.75 -6.69 33.03
C ALA A 278 9.47 -7.31 32.46
N PHE A 279 9.08 -6.92 31.25
CA PHE A 279 7.97 -7.53 30.53
C PHE A 279 8.19 -9.01 30.22
N GLN A 280 9.37 -9.38 29.70
CA GLN A 280 9.69 -10.78 29.44
C GLN A 280 9.54 -11.62 30.70
N THR A 281 10.14 -11.16 31.82
CA THR A 281 9.99 -11.83 33.12
C THR A 281 8.52 -11.96 33.53
N PHE A 282 7.72 -10.89 33.37
CA PHE A 282 6.31 -10.87 33.68
C PHE A 282 5.50 -11.90 32.89
N VAL A 283 5.79 -12.02 31.58
CA VAL A 283 5.11 -12.94 30.67
C VAL A 283 5.50 -14.37 31.00
N GLU A 284 6.80 -14.69 31.05
CA GLU A 284 7.30 -16.06 31.28
C GLU A 284 6.81 -16.64 32.62
N SER A 285 6.65 -15.81 33.67
CA SER A 285 6.11 -16.27 34.95
C SER A 285 4.61 -16.53 34.96
N ARG A 286 3.90 -16.18 33.88
CA ARG A 286 2.44 -16.23 33.78
C ARG A 286 1.93 -16.95 32.54
N LEU A 287 2.78 -17.47 31.66
CA LEU A 287 2.32 -18.24 30.50
C LEU A 287 1.48 -19.48 30.91
N PRO A 288 0.57 -19.97 30.05
CA PRO A 288 0.13 -19.38 28.79
C PRO A 288 -1.03 -18.39 28.97
N PHE A 289 -1.15 -17.42 28.06
CA PHE A 289 -2.34 -16.58 27.91
C PHE A 289 -3.18 -17.04 26.71
N ASP A 290 -4.50 -16.97 26.82
CA ASP A 290 -5.40 -17.28 25.71
C ASP A 290 -5.62 -16.08 24.79
N ILE A 291 -5.65 -14.86 25.35
CA ILE A 291 -5.86 -13.63 24.58
C ILE A 291 -4.98 -12.49 25.12
N VAL A 292 -4.24 -11.83 24.23
CA VAL A 292 -3.50 -10.60 24.53
C VAL A 292 -4.23 -9.39 23.93
N ILE A 293 -4.52 -8.39 24.76
CA ILE A 293 -5.32 -7.23 24.40
C ILE A 293 -4.41 -6.00 24.39
N ASP A 294 -4.35 -5.31 23.25
CA ASP A 294 -3.78 -3.98 23.14
C ASP A 294 -4.74 -2.97 23.76
N GLY A 295 -4.54 -2.67 25.04
CA GLY A 295 -5.48 -1.93 25.87
C GLY A 295 -5.72 -0.51 25.37
N LEU A 296 -4.69 0.16 24.84
CA LEU A 296 -4.82 1.52 24.33
C LEU A 296 -5.61 1.51 23.02
N ASN A 297 -5.25 0.67 22.04
CA ASN A 297 -6.00 0.57 20.78
C ASN A 297 -7.46 0.18 20.99
N VAL A 298 -7.72 -0.74 21.93
CA VAL A 298 -9.08 -1.16 22.28
C VAL A 298 -9.86 -0.06 23.00
N SER A 299 -9.21 0.75 23.84
CA SER A 299 -9.87 1.86 24.53
C SER A 299 -10.38 2.96 23.59
N HIS A 300 -9.76 3.12 22.42
CA HIS A 300 -10.17 4.06 21.38
C HIS A 300 -11.24 3.50 20.42
N ILE A 301 -11.84 2.34 20.73
CA ILE A 301 -12.80 1.70 19.81
C ILE A 301 -14.00 2.59 19.49
N LYS A 302 -14.61 3.21 20.50
CA LYS A 302 -15.73 4.14 20.35
C LYS A 302 -15.29 5.53 20.84
N PRO A 303 -14.98 6.48 19.93
CA PRO A 303 -14.39 7.76 20.33
C PRO A 303 -15.30 8.64 21.20
N ARG A 304 -16.62 8.39 21.17
CA ARG A 304 -17.62 9.11 21.98
C ARG A 304 -17.83 8.51 23.38
N LYS A 305 -17.25 7.34 23.68
CA LYS A 305 -17.39 6.65 24.96
C LYS A 305 -16.08 6.77 25.75
N MET A 306 -16.18 6.77 27.07
CA MET A 306 -15.02 6.84 27.96
C MET A 306 -14.06 5.67 27.68
N GLN A 307 -12.75 5.96 27.61
CA GLN A 307 -11.73 4.98 27.21
C GLN A 307 -11.72 3.73 28.11
N CYS A 308 -11.75 3.91 29.44
CA CYS A 308 -11.78 2.77 30.35
C CYS A 308 -13.06 1.93 30.24
N GLU A 309 -14.21 2.52 29.88
CA GLU A 309 -15.43 1.76 29.66
C GLU A 309 -15.40 0.96 28.35
N ASN A 310 -14.76 1.50 27.30
CA ASN A 310 -14.54 0.75 26.06
C ASN A 310 -13.68 -0.49 26.32
N LEU A 311 -12.59 -0.33 27.09
CA LEU A 311 -11.71 -1.44 27.47
C LEU A 311 -12.43 -2.44 28.38
N PHE A 312 -13.20 -1.96 29.35
CA PHE A 312 -13.97 -2.80 30.27
C PHE A 312 -15.02 -3.64 29.54
N GLU A 313 -15.75 -3.04 28.60
CA GLU A 313 -16.72 -3.76 27.74
C GLU A 313 -16.02 -4.86 26.93
N ALA A 314 -14.81 -4.59 26.43
CA ALA A 314 -14.01 -5.57 25.71
C ALA A 314 -13.56 -6.74 26.58
N ILE A 315 -13.01 -6.44 27.77
CA ILE A 315 -12.58 -7.46 28.72
C ILE A 315 -13.76 -8.31 29.16
N ASN A 316 -14.90 -7.72 29.50
CA ASN A 316 -16.08 -8.50 29.90
C ASN A 316 -16.62 -9.41 28.80
N CYS A 317 -16.49 -9.01 27.53
CA CYS A 317 -16.91 -9.84 26.40
C CYS A 317 -15.96 -11.04 26.19
N LEU A 318 -14.67 -10.86 26.50
CA LEU A 318 -13.61 -11.85 26.26
C LEU A 318 -13.32 -12.74 27.48
N ALA A 319 -13.56 -12.25 28.69
CA ALA A 319 -13.37 -12.94 29.96
C ALA A 319 -14.46 -13.99 30.20
N LYS A 320 -14.46 -15.03 29.36
CA LYS A 320 -15.28 -16.25 29.54
C LYS A 320 -14.64 -17.15 30.60
N GLU A 321 -15.38 -18.12 31.12
CA GLU A 321 -14.84 -19.09 32.08
C GLU A 321 -13.56 -19.75 31.54
N ASN A 322 -12.53 -19.80 32.39
CA ASN A 322 -11.21 -20.39 32.10
C ASN A 322 -10.39 -19.74 30.98
N VAL A 323 -10.71 -18.52 30.55
CA VAL A 323 -9.89 -17.76 29.59
C VAL A 323 -8.90 -16.86 30.34
N ARG A 324 -7.60 -17.02 30.07
CA ARG A 324 -6.53 -16.18 30.62
C ARG A 324 -6.26 -14.98 29.71
N LEU A 325 -6.54 -13.79 30.22
CA LEU A 325 -6.36 -12.53 29.49
C LEU A 325 -5.12 -11.79 29.97
N LEU A 326 -4.34 -11.26 29.02
CA LEU A 326 -3.32 -10.25 29.27
C LEU A 326 -3.74 -8.93 28.61
N VAL A 327 -3.77 -7.85 29.37
CA VAL A 327 -4.00 -6.50 28.85
C VAL A 327 -2.71 -5.70 28.91
N LEU A 328 -2.27 -5.22 27.76
CA LEU A 328 -1.16 -4.29 27.62
C LEU A 328 -1.70 -2.87 27.77
N GLY A 329 -1.34 -2.21 28.86
CA GLY A 329 -1.73 -0.86 29.17
C GLY A 329 -0.54 0.09 29.25
N ARG A 330 -0.82 1.35 29.53
CA ARG A 330 0.16 2.42 29.73
C ARG A 330 0.08 2.99 31.13
N LYS A 331 1.20 3.44 31.70
CA LYS A 331 1.23 3.98 33.07
C LYS A 331 0.24 5.13 33.30
N HIS A 332 -0.06 5.96 32.29
CA HIS A 332 -1.08 7.00 32.43
C HIS A 332 -2.49 6.46 32.69
N MET A 333 -2.80 5.21 32.31
CA MET A 333 -4.10 4.58 32.57
C MET A 333 -4.35 4.32 34.06
N LEU A 334 -3.28 4.33 34.88
CA LEU A 334 -3.37 4.23 36.34
C LEU A 334 -3.74 5.55 37.01
N ILE A 335 -3.62 6.67 36.27
CA ILE A 335 -3.90 8.01 36.78
C ILE A 335 -5.40 8.29 36.64
N ASN A 336 -6.07 8.56 37.77
CA ASN A 336 -7.48 8.87 37.77
C ASN A 336 -7.77 10.16 36.97
N SER A 337 -8.58 10.05 35.93
CA SER A 337 -8.85 11.12 34.98
C SER A 337 -10.30 11.10 34.47
N SER A 338 -10.63 11.97 33.52
CA SER A 338 -11.92 11.92 32.82
C SER A 338 -12.08 10.64 32.00
N ASN A 339 -10.98 10.06 31.50
CA ASN A 339 -10.99 8.87 30.65
C ASN A 339 -10.69 7.55 31.39
N TRP A 340 -9.99 7.62 32.52
CA TRP A 340 -9.53 6.46 33.29
C TRP A 340 -10.01 6.57 34.73
N LYS A 341 -11.02 5.77 35.11
CA LYS A 341 -11.56 5.73 36.48
C LYS A 341 -10.89 4.63 37.29
N ARG A 342 -10.38 4.97 38.47
CA ARG A 342 -9.67 4.03 39.34
C ARG A 342 -10.48 2.78 39.69
N GLU A 343 -11.78 2.93 39.96
CA GLU A 343 -12.64 1.80 40.34
C GLU A 343 -12.87 0.83 39.17
N ILE A 344 -13.08 1.34 37.95
CA ILE A 344 -13.21 0.51 36.74
C ILE A 344 -11.89 -0.21 36.45
N MET A 345 -10.74 0.48 36.61
CA MET A 345 -9.41 -0.14 36.43
C MET A 345 -9.14 -1.28 37.41
N LYS A 346 -9.54 -1.15 38.68
CA LYS A 346 -9.43 -2.23 39.67
C LYS A 346 -10.30 -3.42 39.28
N GLU A 347 -11.55 -3.16 38.85
CA GLU A 347 -12.44 -4.24 38.44
C GLU A 347 -11.89 -5.01 37.23
N MET A 348 -11.30 -4.32 36.25
CA MET A 348 -10.62 -4.97 35.12
C MET A 348 -9.44 -5.84 35.56
N GLN A 349 -8.62 -5.36 36.50
CA GLN A 349 -7.46 -6.11 37.02
C GLN A 349 -7.84 -7.37 37.80
N ASN A 350 -9.08 -7.48 38.28
CA ASN A 350 -9.59 -8.72 38.88
C ASN A 350 -9.98 -9.77 37.82
N LYS A 351 -10.12 -9.37 36.55
CA LYS A 351 -10.57 -10.23 35.44
C LYS A 351 -9.47 -10.58 34.45
N ALA A 352 -8.37 -9.85 34.46
CA ALA A 352 -7.25 -10.01 33.52
C ALA A 352 -5.93 -9.62 34.16
N ASP A 353 -4.83 -10.23 33.70
CA ASP A 353 -3.49 -9.77 34.00
C ASP A 353 -3.22 -8.45 33.27
N PHE A 354 -2.56 -7.49 33.92
CA PHE A 354 -2.19 -6.21 33.31
C PHE A 354 -0.69 -6.01 33.34
N PHE A 355 -0.13 -5.57 32.22
CA PHE A 355 1.21 -4.99 32.17
C PHE A 355 1.12 -3.54 31.71
N PHE A 356 1.65 -2.61 32.51
CA PHE A 356 1.61 -1.18 32.20
C PHE A 356 2.99 -0.67 31.74
N ALA A 357 3.14 -0.52 30.43
CA ALA A 357 4.33 0.07 29.81
C ALA A 357 4.38 1.60 29.99
N ASP A 358 5.57 2.17 29.85
CA ASP A 358 5.82 3.60 29.77
C ASP A 358 5.07 4.21 28.59
N ASN A 359 4.67 5.48 28.72
CA ASN A 359 3.79 6.13 27.74
C ASN A 359 4.46 6.41 26.38
N ILE A 360 5.79 6.27 26.28
CA ILE A 360 6.59 6.53 25.08
C ILE A 360 6.97 5.25 24.32
N SER A 361 6.77 4.08 24.92
CA SER A 361 7.14 2.78 24.35
C SER A 361 6.26 2.44 23.13
N GLU A 362 6.73 1.57 22.24
CA GLU A 362 5.89 1.06 21.12
C GLU A 362 5.18 -0.22 21.56
N ASP A 363 3.84 -0.30 21.41
CA ASP A 363 3.00 -1.39 21.98
C ASP A 363 3.15 -2.73 21.24
N ASP A 364 3.41 -2.67 19.94
CA ASP A 364 3.35 -3.84 19.08
C ASP A 364 4.38 -4.92 19.44
N ALA A 365 5.58 -4.53 19.90
CA ALA A 365 6.60 -5.50 20.31
C ALA A 365 6.17 -6.32 21.53
N PHE A 366 5.49 -5.69 22.49
CA PHE A 366 4.93 -6.35 23.66
C PHE A 366 3.79 -7.30 23.26
N LEU A 367 2.91 -6.84 22.37
CA LEU A 367 1.78 -7.60 21.85
C LEU A 367 2.26 -8.86 21.10
N LEU A 368 3.19 -8.69 20.16
CA LEU A 368 3.77 -9.78 19.39
C LEU A 368 4.47 -10.79 20.30
N TYR A 369 5.31 -10.33 21.22
CA TYR A 369 6.05 -11.22 22.14
C TYR A 369 5.10 -12.07 22.98
N ALA A 370 4.16 -11.45 23.69
CA ALA A 370 3.27 -12.19 24.58
C ALA A 370 2.39 -13.18 23.83
N THR A 371 1.91 -12.81 22.64
CA THR A 371 1.06 -13.68 21.83
C THR A 371 1.84 -14.88 21.28
N LEU A 372 3.05 -14.65 20.74
CA LEU A 372 3.89 -15.72 20.17
C LEU A 372 4.44 -16.67 21.24
N ARG A 373 4.79 -16.15 22.43
CA ARG A 373 5.29 -16.97 23.56
C ARG A 373 4.18 -17.77 24.23
N SER A 374 2.94 -17.29 24.20
CA SER A 374 1.80 -18.06 24.70
C SER A 374 1.46 -19.27 23.84
N GLY A 375 1.87 -19.26 22.57
CA GLY A 375 1.73 -20.39 21.65
C GLY A 375 0.57 -20.22 20.67
N LYS A 376 0.46 -21.18 19.75
CA LYS A 376 -0.44 -21.13 18.58
C LYS A 376 -1.94 -20.99 18.89
N HIS A 377 -2.36 -21.30 20.11
CA HIS A 377 -3.75 -21.11 20.53
C HIS A 377 -4.06 -19.65 20.87
N CYS A 378 -3.04 -18.87 21.24
CA CYS A 378 -3.21 -17.52 21.77
C CYS A 378 -3.69 -16.55 20.68
N LYS A 379 -4.71 -15.77 20.99
CA LYS A 379 -5.24 -14.74 20.10
C LYS A 379 -4.84 -13.35 20.57
N PHE A 380 -5.02 -12.34 19.72
CA PHE A 380 -4.76 -10.97 20.11
C PHE A 380 -5.81 -9.99 19.60
N VAL A 381 -5.98 -8.87 20.30
CA VAL A 381 -6.94 -7.82 19.97
C VAL A 381 -6.20 -6.51 19.78
N THR A 382 -6.13 -6.04 18.54
CA THR A 382 -5.65 -4.69 18.20
C THR A 382 -6.35 -4.19 16.93
N ARG A 383 -6.39 -2.86 16.78
CA ARG A 383 -6.82 -2.20 15.54
C ARG A 383 -5.66 -1.94 14.58
N ASP A 384 -4.43 -2.09 15.04
CA ASP A 384 -3.27 -1.90 14.18
C ASP A 384 -3.19 -3.01 13.13
N PHE A 385 -2.71 -2.63 11.96
CA PHE A 385 -2.37 -3.54 10.87
C PHE A 385 -0.97 -4.15 11.05
N LEU A 386 -0.19 -3.70 12.06
CA LEU A 386 1.17 -4.15 12.37
C LEU A 386 2.12 -3.97 11.16
N ARG A 387 1.93 -2.87 10.43
CA ARG A 387 2.60 -2.63 9.12
C ARG A 387 4.10 -2.43 9.26
N ASP A 388 4.54 -1.78 10.34
CA ASP A 388 5.94 -1.43 10.52
C ASP A 388 6.78 -2.67 10.90
N HIS A 389 6.22 -3.61 11.67
CA HIS A 389 6.88 -4.89 12.01
C HIS A 389 7.02 -5.81 10.81
N LYS A 390 6.04 -5.78 9.89
CA LYS A 390 6.14 -6.49 8.61
C LYS A 390 7.31 -5.96 7.77
N ALA A 391 7.63 -4.67 7.86
CA ALA A 391 8.77 -4.10 7.13
C ALA A 391 10.13 -4.57 7.68
N CYS A 392 10.18 -5.00 8.94
CA CYS A 392 11.38 -5.59 9.56
C CYS A 392 11.66 -7.03 9.10
N LEU A 393 10.68 -7.71 8.50
CA LEU A 393 10.83 -9.07 7.99
C LEU A 393 11.40 -9.01 6.57
N SER A 394 12.68 -9.35 6.42
CA SER A 394 13.41 -9.19 5.15
C SER A 394 13.03 -10.21 4.08
N ASP A 395 12.64 -11.43 4.44
CA ASP A 395 12.30 -12.48 3.49
C ASP A 395 10.79 -12.57 3.21
N SER A 396 10.43 -13.02 1.99
CA SER A 396 9.03 -13.12 1.56
C SER A 396 8.24 -14.21 2.29
N LEU A 397 8.90 -15.32 2.65
CA LEU A 397 8.29 -16.44 3.36
C LEU A 397 7.81 -16.02 4.76
N THR A 398 8.67 -15.39 5.56
CA THR A 398 8.32 -14.94 6.91
C THR A 398 7.24 -13.86 6.87
N ARG A 399 7.26 -12.96 5.89
CA ARG A 399 6.17 -11.98 5.67
C ARG A 399 4.85 -12.66 5.33
N HIS A 400 4.86 -13.75 4.57
CA HIS A 400 3.68 -14.54 4.27
C HIS A 400 3.14 -15.26 5.52
N LEU A 401 4.01 -15.96 6.26
CA LEU A 401 3.66 -16.65 7.50
C LEU A 401 3.13 -15.67 8.56
N PHE A 402 3.72 -14.47 8.68
CA PHE A 402 3.24 -13.43 9.61
C PHE A 402 1.80 -13.02 9.33
N ARG A 403 1.43 -12.87 8.06
CA ARG A 403 0.04 -12.51 7.70
C ARG A 403 -0.92 -13.67 7.90
N LYS A 404 -0.48 -14.89 7.61
CA LYS A 404 -1.24 -16.12 7.89
C LYS A 404 -1.51 -16.23 9.39
N TRP A 405 -0.49 -16.01 10.22
CA TRP A 405 -0.59 -15.88 11.68
C TRP A 405 -1.57 -14.78 12.09
N GLN A 406 -1.35 -13.54 11.63
CA GLN A 406 -2.19 -12.38 11.95
C GLN A 406 -3.67 -12.66 11.67
N ARG A 407 -4.01 -13.25 10.51
CA ARG A 407 -5.41 -13.57 10.17
C ARG A 407 -6.01 -14.66 11.05
N GLY A 408 -5.22 -15.66 11.44
CA GLY A 408 -5.67 -16.74 12.32
C GLY A 408 -5.85 -16.29 13.78
N HIS A 409 -5.04 -15.33 14.24
CA HIS A 409 -4.88 -15.00 15.65
C HIS A 409 -5.46 -13.62 16.03
N GLN A 410 -5.63 -12.68 15.08
CA GLN A 410 -6.19 -11.36 15.35
C GLN A 410 -7.73 -11.41 15.45
N ILE A 411 -8.24 -10.91 16.56
CA ILE A 411 -9.66 -10.68 16.78
C ILE A 411 -9.98 -9.23 16.42
N SER A 412 -10.94 -9.03 15.52
CA SER A 412 -11.39 -7.70 15.10
C SER A 412 -12.90 -7.54 15.33
N LYS A 413 -13.38 -6.29 15.42
CA LYS A 413 -14.81 -6.03 15.58
C LYS A 413 -15.54 -6.17 14.24
N ASN A 414 -16.64 -6.93 14.19
CA ASN A 414 -17.53 -6.94 13.03
C ASN A 414 -18.38 -5.67 12.96
N ASP A 415 -18.50 -5.09 11.76
CA ASP A 415 -19.13 -3.79 11.44
C ASP A 415 -20.67 -3.72 11.63
N GLY A 416 -21.30 -4.62 12.40
CA GLY A 416 -22.77 -4.71 12.44
C GLY A 416 -23.43 -4.96 13.79
N PHE A 417 -22.79 -5.67 14.72
CA PHE A 417 -23.41 -6.02 16.00
C PHE A 417 -22.48 -5.72 17.18
N PHE A 418 -22.98 -4.90 18.10
CA PHE A 418 -22.24 -4.35 19.24
C PHE A 418 -21.86 -5.37 20.32
N SER A 419 -22.21 -6.65 20.19
CA SER A 419 -22.11 -7.64 21.29
C SER A 419 -21.08 -8.74 21.09
N VAL A 420 -20.41 -8.87 19.93
CA VAL A 420 -19.53 -10.02 19.69
C VAL A 420 -18.24 -9.60 19.00
N PHE A 421 -17.13 -9.60 19.76
CA PHE A 421 -15.81 -9.83 19.18
C PHE A 421 -15.88 -11.16 18.43
N SER A 422 -15.93 -11.10 17.11
CA SER A 422 -16.01 -12.27 16.26
C SER A 422 -14.66 -12.42 15.59
N GLN A 423 -14.20 -13.67 15.50
CA GLN A 423 -13.12 -13.97 14.60
C GLN A 423 -13.55 -13.49 13.21
N GLN A 424 -12.67 -12.76 12.50
CA GLN A 424 -12.83 -12.63 11.05
C GLN A 424 -13.12 -14.04 10.52
N PRO A 425 -14.03 -14.27 9.56
CA PRO A 425 -14.27 -15.61 9.06
C PRO A 425 -12.92 -16.14 8.55
N ALA A 426 -12.28 -16.96 9.37
CA ALA A 426 -11.07 -17.66 9.02
C ALA A 426 -11.57 -18.73 8.08
N PHE A 427 -11.61 -18.40 6.79
CA PHE A 427 -11.76 -19.40 5.75
C PHE A 427 -10.80 -20.52 6.08
N ARG A 428 -11.21 -21.79 5.93
CA ARG A 428 -10.33 -22.94 6.15
C ARG A 428 -9.19 -23.03 5.13
N TYR A 429 -9.06 -22.02 4.27
CA TYR A 429 -8.10 -21.93 3.21
C TYR A 429 -7.42 -20.56 3.22
N ASP A 430 -6.16 -20.53 2.82
CA ASP A 430 -5.41 -19.30 2.68
C ASP A 430 -5.85 -18.55 1.43
N CYS A 431 -6.25 -17.30 1.61
CA CYS A 431 -6.69 -16.45 0.51
C CYS A 431 -5.50 -15.72 -0.09
N VAL A 432 -4.69 -16.44 -0.87
CA VAL A 432 -3.56 -15.94 -1.65
C VAL A 432 -3.57 -16.59 -3.02
N VAL A 433 -2.73 -16.13 -3.95
CA VAL A 433 -2.52 -16.85 -5.21
C VAL A 433 -1.91 -18.22 -4.92
N GLN A 434 -2.49 -19.30 -5.44
CA GLN A 434 -2.01 -20.67 -5.25
C GLN A 434 -1.79 -21.36 -6.59
N THR A 435 -0.82 -22.29 -6.67
CA THR A 435 -0.53 -23.03 -7.90
C THR A 435 0.02 -24.43 -7.64
N THR A 436 -0.35 -25.38 -8.49
CA THR A 436 0.22 -26.74 -8.58
C THR A 436 1.21 -26.88 -9.74
N GLY A 437 1.54 -25.78 -10.41
CA GLY A 437 2.27 -25.76 -11.69
C GLY A 437 1.34 -25.86 -12.90
N ASP A 438 0.40 -26.81 -12.89
CA ASP A 438 -0.60 -27.02 -13.96
C ASP A 438 -1.97 -26.37 -13.66
N THR A 439 -2.14 -25.82 -12.46
CA THR A 439 -3.32 -25.01 -12.10
C THR A 439 -2.92 -23.75 -11.35
N TRP A 440 -3.72 -22.69 -11.49
CA TRP A 440 -3.60 -21.44 -10.74
C TRP A 440 -4.95 -21.05 -10.16
N HIS A 441 -4.96 -20.70 -8.88
CA HIS A 441 -6.10 -20.15 -8.16
C HIS A 441 -5.76 -18.74 -7.70
N ILE A 442 -6.45 -17.75 -8.25
CA ILE A 442 -6.14 -16.33 -8.01
C ILE A 442 -7.35 -15.63 -7.38
N PRO A 443 -7.28 -15.19 -6.11
CA PRO A 443 -8.35 -14.46 -5.46
C PRO A 443 -8.44 -13.03 -5.99
N TYR A 444 -9.66 -12.49 -6.17
CA TYR A 444 -9.85 -11.12 -6.69
C TYR A 444 -11.04 -10.40 -6.05
N LYS A 445 -11.02 -9.06 -6.07
CA LYS A 445 -12.11 -8.19 -5.60
C LYS A 445 -12.90 -7.60 -6.77
N ASP A 446 -14.18 -7.29 -6.56
CA ASP A 446 -14.99 -6.66 -7.61
C ASP A 446 -14.56 -5.24 -7.92
N VAL A 447 -14.21 -4.48 -6.88
CA VAL A 447 -13.87 -3.07 -6.96
C VAL A 447 -12.43 -2.87 -6.50
N PHE A 448 -11.78 -1.87 -7.09
CA PHE A 448 -10.50 -1.38 -6.62
C PHE A 448 -10.66 -0.79 -5.20
N GLU A 449 -10.01 -1.40 -4.22
CA GLU A 449 -9.92 -0.87 -2.86
C GLU A 449 -8.50 -0.37 -2.63
N GLU A 450 -8.35 0.95 -2.64
CA GLU A 450 -7.07 1.64 -2.38
C GLU A 450 -6.63 1.48 -0.90
N LYS A 451 -7.59 1.14 -0.02
CA LYS A 451 -7.37 0.94 1.41
C LYS A 451 -7.22 -0.54 1.74
N TYR A 452 -6.26 -0.84 2.61
CA TYR A 452 -6.09 -2.18 3.18
C TYR A 452 -7.39 -2.58 3.89
N SER A 453 -7.96 -3.71 3.50
CA SER A 453 -9.22 -4.23 4.05
C SER A 453 -8.97 -5.62 4.60
N TYR A 454 -9.44 -5.85 5.82
CA TYR A 454 -9.41 -7.16 6.46
C TYR A 454 -10.30 -8.18 5.73
N ARG A 455 -11.26 -7.70 4.91
CA ARG A 455 -12.15 -8.56 4.14
C ARG A 455 -11.40 -9.16 2.95
N VAL A 456 -11.27 -10.48 3.00
CA VAL A 456 -10.71 -11.29 1.93
C VAL A 456 -11.78 -11.76 0.95
N PRO A 457 -11.46 -11.85 -0.35
CA PRO A 457 -12.44 -12.20 -1.37
C PRO A 457 -12.84 -13.69 -1.33
N ARG A 458 -14.11 -13.96 -1.62
CA ARG A 458 -14.62 -15.31 -1.96
C ARG A 458 -14.57 -15.60 -3.46
N LYS A 459 -14.24 -14.59 -4.27
CA LYS A 459 -14.17 -14.66 -5.72
C LYS A 459 -12.76 -15.05 -6.15
N TRP A 460 -12.68 -16.03 -7.03
CA TRP A 460 -11.43 -16.61 -7.50
C TRP A 460 -11.47 -16.84 -9.01
N LEU A 461 -10.31 -16.78 -9.65
CA LEU A 461 -10.08 -17.35 -10.97
C LEU A 461 -9.40 -18.71 -10.78
N CYS A 462 -10.00 -19.75 -11.32
CA CYS A 462 -9.35 -21.05 -11.48
C CYS A 462 -8.86 -21.14 -12.94
N VAL A 463 -7.55 -21.27 -13.15
CA VAL A 463 -6.97 -21.53 -14.47
C VAL A 463 -6.33 -22.91 -14.44
N GLN A 464 -6.61 -23.73 -15.44
CA GLN A 464 -6.08 -25.08 -15.54
C GLN A 464 -5.49 -25.34 -16.91
N GLN A 465 -4.35 -26.03 -16.93
CA GLN A 465 -3.78 -26.58 -18.14
C GLN A 465 -4.53 -27.87 -18.50
N LYS A 466 -5.26 -27.87 -19.62
CA LYS A 466 -5.88 -29.10 -20.12
C LYS A 466 -4.82 -29.92 -20.84
N ARG A 467 -4.74 -31.21 -20.49
CA ARG A 467 -3.94 -32.19 -21.22
C ARG A 467 -4.54 -32.47 -22.59
#